data_AF-A0A2T7D5Y9-F1
#
_entry.id   AF-A0A2T7D5Y9-F1
#
_cell.length_a   1.000
_cell.length_b   1.000
_cell.length_c   1.000
_cell.angle_alpha   90.00
_cell.angle_beta   90.00
_cell.angle_gamma   90.00
#
_symmetry.space_group_name_H-M   'P 1'
#
loop_
_entity.id
_entity.type
_entity.pdbx_description
1 polymer ?
#
loop_
_entity_poly.entity_id
_entity_poly.type
_entity_poly.pdbx_seq_one_letter_code
_entity_poly.pdbx_strand_id
1 'polypeptide(L)'
;MAAAGTAPRRLSASSAIVSLAIVLAAVATCSSLGAEAAACSSHTFSGNGGGGGRLYASCADLPRLGAALHYNYTAATNTVSVAFRAPQGEDDGWVAWGINPSGRAGMVGTNAVVAFRRANGTLAAYPTVLDS
;
A
#
# COMPACT_ATOMS: atom_id res chain seq x y z
N MET A 1 69.46 -8.28 11.55
CA MET A 1 68.06 -8.70 11.29
C MET A 1 67.48 -9.27 12.56
N ALA A 2 66.66 -8.51 13.29
CA ALA A 2 65.84 -9.03 14.38
C ALA A 2 64.37 -8.85 13.96
N ALA A 3 63.67 -9.97 13.79
CA ALA A 3 62.27 -9.99 13.39
C ALA A 3 61.40 -9.64 14.60
N ALA A 4 60.60 -8.58 14.48
CA ALA A 4 59.60 -8.22 15.47
C ALA A 4 58.44 -9.24 15.41
N GLY A 5 58.31 -10.05 16.45
CA GLY A 5 57.18 -10.96 16.62
C GLY A 5 55.94 -10.22 17.10
N THR A 6 54.94 -10.07 16.24
CA THR A 6 53.60 -9.62 16.60
C THR A 6 52.90 -10.66 17.47
N ALA A 7 52.59 -10.29 18.72
CA ALA A 7 51.79 -11.11 19.63
C ALA A 7 50.33 -11.17 19.14
N PRO A 8 49.67 -12.34 19.21
CA PRO A 8 48.28 -12.47 18.80
C PRO A 8 47.37 -11.70 19.76
N ARG A 9 46.60 -10.75 19.23
CA ARG A 9 45.52 -10.08 19.97
C ARG A 9 44.51 -11.16 20.40
N ARG A 10 44.44 -11.44 21.71
CA ARG A 10 43.37 -12.24 22.29
C ARG A 10 42.08 -11.42 22.19
N LEU A 11 41.20 -11.77 21.27
CA LEU A 11 39.84 -11.24 21.30
C LEU A 11 39.15 -11.82 22.53
N SER A 12 38.76 -10.95 23.46
CA SER A 12 37.96 -11.34 24.63
C SER A 12 36.61 -11.84 24.16
N ALA A 13 36.23 -13.06 24.55
CA ALA A 13 34.94 -13.66 24.23
C ALA A 13 33.76 -12.73 24.60
N SER A 14 33.92 -11.92 25.66
CA SER A 14 32.94 -10.90 26.06
C SER A 14 32.70 -9.84 24.98
N SER A 15 33.72 -9.46 24.21
CA SER A 15 33.61 -8.45 23.16
C SER A 15 32.90 -9.00 21.90
N ALA A 16 33.11 -10.29 21.60
CA ALA A 16 32.39 -10.99 20.53
C ALA A 16 30.92 -11.23 20.88
N ILE A 17 30.62 -11.56 22.15
CA ILE A 17 29.24 -11.74 22.65
C ILE A 17 28.46 -10.41 22.62
N VAL A 18 29.08 -9.32 23.07
CA VAL A 18 28.47 -7.97 23.02
C VAL A 18 28.20 -7.54 21.58
N SER A 19 29.14 -7.79 20.66
CA SER A 19 28.97 -7.47 19.23
C SER A 19 27.84 -8.30 18.59
N LEU A 20 27.76 -9.60 18.89
CA LEU A 20 26.68 -10.46 18.39
C LEU A 20 25.31 -10.07 18.94
N ALA A 21 25.24 -9.69 20.22
CA ALA A 21 24.01 -9.22 20.86
C ALA A 21 23.49 -7.92 20.23
N ILE A 22 24.39 -6.98 19.91
CA ILE A 22 24.04 -5.71 19.23
C ILE A 22 23.52 -5.99 17.81
N VAL A 23 24.16 -6.90 17.07
CA VAL A 23 23.72 -7.29 15.72
C VAL A 23 22.34 -7.98 15.77
N LEU A 24 22.10 -8.89 16.73
CA LEU A 24 20.80 -9.54 16.89
C LEU A 24 19.68 -8.54 17.23
N ALA A 25 19.96 -7.56 18.10
CA ALA A 25 19.00 -6.52 18.47
C ALA A 25 18.69 -5.56 17.30
N ALA A 26 19.68 -5.25 16.46
CA ALA A 26 19.49 -4.43 15.26
C ALA A 26 18.67 -5.16 14.18
N VAL A 27 18.86 -6.47 14.02
CA VAL A 27 18.07 -7.29 13.07
C VAL A 27 16.62 -7.46 13.55
N ALA A 28 16.39 -7.61 14.86
CA ALA A 28 15.06 -7.77 15.44
C ALA A 28 14.18 -6.50 15.33
N THR A 29 14.79 -5.31 15.26
CA THR A 29 14.08 -4.02 15.17
C THR A 29 13.80 -3.58 13.73
N CYS A 30 14.34 -4.27 12.72
CA CYS A 30 14.14 -3.94 11.32
C CYS A 30 12.85 -4.56 10.72
N SER A 31 12.17 -5.44 11.45
CA SER A 31 11.03 -6.23 10.95
C SER A 31 9.65 -5.55 11.07
N SER A 32 9.58 -4.29 11.49
CA SER A 32 8.30 -3.65 11.86
C SER A 32 7.96 -2.33 11.15
N LEU A 33 8.55 -2.03 9.98
CA LEU A 33 7.94 -1.06 9.06
C LEU A 33 6.88 -1.73 8.17
N GLY A 34 5.99 -2.50 8.79
CA GLY A 34 4.71 -2.82 8.17
C GLY A 34 3.75 -1.71 8.55
N ALA A 35 3.34 -0.87 7.60
CA ALA A 35 2.13 -0.09 7.81
C ALA A 35 1.01 -1.10 8.05
N GLU A 36 0.53 -1.22 9.29
CA GLU A 36 -0.69 -1.97 9.57
C GLU A 36 -1.80 -1.27 8.79
N ALA A 37 -2.15 -1.83 7.63
CA ALA A 37 -3.31 -1.38 6.90
C ALA A 37 -4.51 -1.64 7.80
N ALA A 38 -5.10 -0.57 8.33
CA ALA A 38 -6.34 -0.68 9.08
C ALA A 38 -7.35 -1.46 8.22
N ALA A 39 -8.00 -2.47 8.80
CA ALA A 39 -8.96 -3.31 8.08
C ALA A 39 -9.93 -2.41 7.31
N CYS A 40 -10.16 -2.69 6.02
CA CYS A 40 -10.90 -1.76 5.16
C CYS A 40 -12.29 -1.37 5.74
N SER A 41 -12.92 -2.25 6.53
CA SER A 41 -14.19 -1.98 7.23
C SER A 41 -14.15 -0.83 8.24
N SER A 42 -12.97 -0.46 8.74
CA SER A 42 -12.77 0.63 9.70
C SER A 42 -12.81 2.02 9.07
N HIS A 43 -12.72 2.12 7.73
CA HIS A 43 -12.67 3.42 7.08
C HIS A 43 -14.05 4.06 6.86
N THR A 44 -14.21 5.30 7.30
CA THR A 44 -15.40 6.13 7.06
C THR A 44 -15.14 7.22 6.01
N PHE A 45 -16.01 7.31 5.00
CA PHE A 45 -15.89 8.35 3.97
C PHE A 45 -16.59 9.63 4.42
N SER A 46 -15.85 10.73 4.53
CA SER A 46 -16.43 12.07 4.72
C SER A 46 -17.21 12.48 3.47
N GLY A 47 -18.49 12.81 3.60
CA GLY A 47 -19.32 13.29 2.48
C GLY A 47 -19.28 14.83 2.38
N ASN A 48 -19.22 15.37 1.15
CA ASN A 48 -19.29 16.81 0.88
C ASN A 48 -20.72 17.32 0.59
N GLY A 49 -21.78 16.57 0.93
CA GLY A 49 -23.15 16.96 0.59
C GLY A 49 -24.16 16.60 1.67
N GLY A 50 -24.49 17.55 2.53
CA GLY A 50 -25.76 17.70 3.27
C GLY A 50 -26.31 16.56 4.15
N GLY A 51 -25.74 15.37 4.12
CA GLY A 51 -26.19 14.17 4.84
C GLY A 51 -25.01 13.23 5.03
N GLY A 52 -25.06 12.43 6.11
CA GLY A 52 -23.98 11.61 6.63
C GLY A 52 -23.12 10.89 5.59
N GLY A 53 -21.84 10.70 5.92
CA GLY A 53 -20.82 10.12 5.04
C GLY A 53 -21.29 8.89 4.24
N ARG A 54 -20.77 8.73 3.01
CA ARG A 54 -21.15 7.61 2.14
C ARG A 54 -20.74 6.28 2.78
N LEU A 55 -21.72 5.50 3.21
CA LEU A 55 -21.52 4.17 3.76
C LEU A 55 -21.50 3.13 2.64
N TYR A 56 -20.49 2.27 2.65
CA TYR A 56 -20.37 1.09 1.79
C TYR A 56 -20.54 -0.14 2.67
N ALA A 57 -21.52 -0.99 2.34
CA ALA A 57 -21.86 -2.19 3.09
C ALA A 57 -20.87 -3.34 2.82
N SER A 58 -20.18 -3.32 1.68
CA SER A 58 -19.17 -4.30 1.33
C SER A 58 -17.80 -3.66 1.19
N CYS A 59 -16.78 -4.43 1.56
CA CYS A 59 -15.40 -4.00 1.60
C CYS A 59 -14.49 -5.23 1.39
N ALA A 60 -13.40 -5.05 0.66
CA ALA A 60 -12.37 -6.06 0.44
C ALA A 60 -10.98 -5.41 0.40
N ASP A 61 -10.08 -5.91 1.25
CA ASP A 61 -8.66 -5.62 1.13
C ASP A 61 -8.08 -6.37 -0.07
N LEU A 62 -7.32 -5.68 -0.92
CA LEU A 62 -6.69 -6.26 -2.10
C LEU A 62 -5.31 -6.81 -1.74
N PRO A 63 -4.87 -7.91 -2.39
CA PRO A 63 -3.69 -8.67 -1.98
C PRO A 63 -2.35 -7.95 -2.25
N ARG A 64 -2.38 -6.75 -2.83
CA ARG A 64 -1.21 -5.98 -3.26
C ARG A 64 -1.46 -4.49 -3.06
N LEU A 65 -0.37 -3.73 -2.98
CA LEU A 65 -0.36 -2.26 -2.97
C LEU A 65 -1.04 -1.61 -1.77
N GLY A 66 -1.38 -2.35 -0.71
CA GLY A 66 -2.14 -1.81 0.43
C GLY A 66 -3.49 -1.23 0.02
N ALA A 67 -4.06 -1.74 -1.07
CA ALA A 67 -5.27 -1.20 -1.67
C ALA A 67 -6.53 -1.85 -1.12
N ALA A 68 -7.65 -1.14 -1.16
CA ALA A 68 -8.94 -1.59 -0.67
C ALA A 68 -10.06 -1.16 -1.63
N LEU A 69 -11.06 -2.03 -1.76
CA LEU A 69 -12.27 -1.78 -2.53
C LEU A 69 -13.47 -1.74 -1.58
N HIS A 70 -14.25 -0.66 -1.65
CA HIS A 70 -15.54 -0.55 -0.99
C HIS A 70 -16.63 -0.49 -2.04
N TYR A 71 -17.75 -1.20 -1.84
CA TYR A 71 -18.81 -1.21 -2.83
C TYR A 71 -20.20 -1.45 -2.24
N ASN A 72 -21.21 -0.99 -2.97
CA ASN A 72 -22.62 -1.31 -2.78
C ASN A 72 -23.20 -1.72 -4.13
N TYR A 73 -23.85 -2.87 -4.16
CA TYR A 73 -24.61 -3.31 -5.33
C TYR A 73 -26.09 -2.97 -5.17
N THR A 74 -26.67 -2.32 -6.18
CA THR A 74 -28.09 -2.00 -6.24
C THR A 74 -28.73 -2.86 -7.32
N ALA A 75 -29.32 -4.00 -6.91
CA ALA A 75 -29.92 -4.97 -7.81
C ALA A 75 -31.05 -4.38 -8.68
N ALA A 76 -31.86 -3.46 -8.14
CA ALA A 76 -32.96 -2.83 -8.87
C ALA A 76 -32.52 -2.08 -10.14
N THR A 77 -31.28 -1.56 -10.15
CA THR A 77 -30.73 -0.82 -11.29
C THR A 77 -29.54 -1.52 -11.94
N ASN A 78 -29.16 -2.71 -11.44
CA ASN A 78 -27.92 -3.41 -11.81
C ASN A 78 -26.68 -2.50 -11.76
N THR A 79 -26.61 -1.61 -10.77
CA THR A 79 -25.48 -0.68 -10.62
C THR A 79 -24.62 -1.06 -9.42
N VAL A 80 -23.32 -0.79 -9.54
CA VAL A 80 -22.38 -0.89 -8.43
C VAL A 80 -21.79 0.49 -8.16
N SER A 81 -21.96 0.96 -6.92
CA SER A 81 -21.23 2.12 -6.42
C SER A 81 -19.92 1.63 -5.84
N VAL A 82 -18.79 2.19 -6.28
CA VAL A 82 -17.45 1.77 -5.85
C VAL A 82 -16.70 2.95 -5.23
N ALA A 83 -15.86 2.67 -4.24
CA ALA A 83 -14.75 3.52 -3.82
C ALA A 83 -13.47 2.67 -3.73
N PHE A 84 -12.46 3.09 -4.47
CA PHE A 84 -11.14 2.47 -4.45
C PHE A 84 -10.19 3.34 -3.62
N ARG A 85 -9.38 2.70 -2.79
CA ARG A 85 -8.35 3.36 -1.98
C ARG A 85 -7.03 2.64 -2.18
N ALA A 86 -5.96 3.40 -2.33
CA ALA A 86 -4.60 2.91 -2.23
C ALA A 86 -3.72 4.03 -1.68
N PRO A 87 -2.61 3.72 -0.98
CA PRO A 87 -1.56 4.67 -0.69
C PRO A 87 -1.09 5.33 -1.99
N GLN A 88 -0.91 6.64 -1.96
CA GLN A 88 -0.21 7.34 -3.04
C GLN A 88 1.25 7.48 -2.60
N GLY A 89 2.19 7.14 -3.47
CA GLY A 89 3.62 7.31 -3.19
C GLY A 89 3.96 8.77 -2.89
N GLU A 90 5.11 9.00 -2.25
CA GLU A 90 5.63 10.35 -2.04
C GLU A 90 5.90 11.00 -3.42
N ASP A 91 5.40 12.22 -3.60
CA ASP A 91 5.50 13.10 -4.78
C ASP A 91 4.78 12.66 -6.08
N ASP A 92 3.58 13.21 -6.31
CA ASP A 92 2.85 13.21 -7.60
C ASP A 92 2.44 11.84 -8.19
N GLY A 93 2.29 10.83 -7.33
CA GLY A 93 1.78 9.52 -7.73
C GLY A 93 0.32 9.51 -8.17
N TRP A 94 -0.02 8.52 -8.99
CA TRP A 94 -1.41 8.18 -9.34
C TRP A 94 -1.74 6.77 -8.86
N VAL A 95 -3.04 6.51 -8.69
CA VAL A 95 -3.58 5.18 -8.42
C VAL A 95 -4.69 4.91 -9.43
N ALA A 96 -4.85 3.66 -9.85
CA ALA A 96 -5.92 3.29 -10.75
C ALA A 96 -6.54 1.96 -10.34
N TRP A 97 -7.80 1.81 -10.70
CA TRP A 97 -8.55 0.55 -10.58
C TRP A 97 -9.49 0.43 -11.76
N GLY A 98 -9.74 -0.80 -12.22
CA GLY A 98 -10.63 -1.04 -13.34
C GLY A 98 -11.16 -2.46 -13.41
N ILE A 99 -12.17 -2.63 -14.25
CA ILE A 99 -12.79 -3.92 -14.55
C ILE A 99 -12.56 -4.23 -16.02
N ASN A 100 -12.22 -5.48 -16.33
CA ASN A 100 -12.14 -6.00 -17.70
C ASN A 100 -13.29 -6.99 -17.96
N PRO A 101 -14.44 -6.53 -18.48
CA PRO A 101 -15.59 -7.40 -18.73
C PRO A 101 -15.38 -8.36 -19.91
N SER A 102 -14.37 -8.13 -20.75
CA SER A 102 -14.12 -8.94 -21.96
C SER A 102 -13.62 -10.34 -21.64
N GLY A 103 -13.13 -10.57 -20.41
CA GLY A 103 -12.55 -11.85 -19.98
C GLY A 103 -11.23 -12.22 -20.67
N ARG A 104 -10.70 -11.35 -21.54
CA ARG A 104 -9.39 -11.55 -22.16
C ARG A 104 -8.30 -11.39 -21.10
N ALA A 105 -7.26 -12.23 -21.18
CA ALA A 105 -6.11 -12.09 -20.31
C ALA A 105 -5.40 -10.75 -20.56
N GLY A 106 -4.98 -10.08 -19.49
CA GLY A 106 -4.28 -8.80 -19.55
C GLY A 106 -5.16 -7.58 -19.28
N MET A 107 -4.57 -6.40 -19.48
CA MET A 107 -5.17 -5.11 -19.11
C MET A 107 -5.92 -4.42 -20.27
N VAL A 108 -5.62 -4.76 -21.52
CA VAL A 108 -6.27 -4.15 -22.69
C VAL A 108 -7.79 -4.42 -22.65
N GLY A 109 -8.58 -3.39 -22.88
CA GLY A 109 -10.05 -3.39 -22.79
C GLY A 109 -10.61 -3.14 -21.38
N THR A 110 -9.75 -2.85 -20.40
CA THR A 110 -10.20 -2.52 -19.04
C THR A 110 -10.85 -1.14 -19.00
N ASN A 111 -12.06 -1.06 -18.47
CA ASN A 111 -12.65 0.21 -18.05
C ASN A 111 -12.06 0.58 -16.69
N ALA A 112 -11.26 1.64 -16.65
CA ALA A 112 -10.51 2.05 -15.48
C ALA A 112 -10.93 3.45 -15.01
N VAL A 113 -10.69 3.71 -13.74
CA VAL A 113 -10.67 5.05 -13.16
C VAL A 113 -9.27 5.30 -12.64
N VAL A 114 -8.66 6.40 -13.08
CA VAL A 114 -7.35 6.86 -12.62
C VAL A 114 -7.55 8.06 -11.72
N ALA A 115 -6.89 8.09 -10.57
CA ALA A 115 -6.96 9.17 -9.61
C ALA A 115 -5.57 9.62 -9.16
N PHE A 116 -5.42 10.94 -8.95
CA PHE A 116 -4.18 11.56 -8.49
C PHE A 116 -4.50 12.84 -7.70
N ARG A 117 -3.56 13.25 -6.86
CA ARG A 117 -3.62 14.55 -6.19
C ARG A 117 -3.03 15.62 -7.10
N ARG A 118 -3.74 16.71 -7.28
CA ARG A 118 -3.22 17.90 -7.97
C ARG A 118 -2.26 18.64 -7.05
N ALA A 119 -1.39 19.47 -7.62
CA ALA A 119 -0.47 20.34 -6.87
C ALA A 119 -1.17 21.25 -5.84
N ASN A 120 -2.45 21.59 -6.03
CA ASN A 120 -3.25 22.35 -5.07
C ASN A 120 -3.86 21.50 -3.93
N GLY A 121 -3.47 20.22 -3.82
CA GLY A 121 -3.94 19.28 -2.79
C GLY A 121 -5.31 18.63 -3.07
N THR A 122 -6.02 19.03 -4.14
CA THR A 122 -7.32 18.44 -4.48
C THR A 122 -7.17 17.09 -5.18
N LEU A 123 -8.11 16.17 -4.95
CA LEU A 123 -8.18 14.89 -5.67
C LEU A 123 -8.83 15.07 -7.04
N ALA A 124 -8.23 14.49 -8.07
CA ALA A 124 -8.80 14.34 -9.41
C ALA A 124 -9.05 12.86 -9.69
N ALA A 125 -10.12 12.54 -10.42
CA ALA A 125 -10.36 11.20 -10.93
C ALA A 125 -10.98 11.28 -12.33
N TYR A 126 -10.51 10.42 -13.24
CA TYR A 126 -10.97 10.37 -14.63
C TYR A 126 -11.26 8.92 -15.04
N PRO A 127 -12.42 8.65 -15.68
CA PRO A 127 -12.66 7.37 -16.32
C PRO A 127 -11.84 7.26 -17.62
N THR A 128 -11.36 6.07 -17.93
CA THR A 128 -10.66 5.77 -19.18
C THR A 128 -10.85 4.30 -19.59
N VAL A 129 -10.52 3.97 -20.83
CA VAL A 129 -10.38 2.60 -21.30
C VAL A 129 -8.91 2.36 -21.61
N LEU A 130 -8.36 1.23 -21.16
CA LEU A 130 -6.99 0.85 -21.48
C LEU A 130 -6.95 0.25 -22.89
N ASP A 131 -6.34 0.96 -23.84
CA ASP A 131 -6.09 0.52 -25.20
C ASP A 131 -4.63 0.05 -25.39
N SER A 132 -4.27 -0.35 -26.61
CA SER A 132 -2.95 -0.91 -26.99
C SER A 132 -2.09 0.08 -27.74
#